data_AF-A0A6C0DUE6-F1
#
_entry.id   AF-A0A6C0DUE6-F1
#
_cell.length_a   1.000
_cell.length_b   1.000
_cell.length_c   1.000
_cell.angle_alpha   90.00
_cell.angle_beta   90.00
_cell.angle_gamma   90.00
#
_symmetry.space_group_name_H-M   'P 1'
#
loop_
_entity.id
_entity.type
_entity.pdbx_description
1 polymer ?
#
loop_
_entity_poly.entity_id
_entity_poly.type
_entity_poly.pdbx_seq_one_letter_code
_entity_poly.pdbx_strand_id
1 'polypeptide(L)'
;MILSIDVGLRNLAMCVISCKDQRDISTYSIKLWDVFNTLEEEEYKCQSKMKNGKICGKRCLFKYPLQNQFNQNAQDGRNVYTCKVHFPKGMEIKANNKCKTKKINDYLLQDIAKVVLKKIQDIYDENKNIFNEITQILIELQPKINQKMKFTSHIIYGKLVELFYEKKTTIRFVRAANKLKAYTGPIIECKLRGLYAKRKWLSIEYTKWFLENKFNKDEKDTWLNKFLSHSKKDDMGDTLLMTINGLYGIIKKQITDKNGRCIK
;
A
#
# COMPACT_ATOMS: atom_id res chain seq x y z
N MET A 1 6.31 6.89 -18.58
CA MET A 1 5.20 6.69 -17.62
C MET A 1 5.60 7.25 -16.25
N ILE A 2 4.64 7.64 -15.41
CA ILE A 2 4.92 8.07 -14.02
C ILE A 2 4.43 7.01 -13.04
N LEU A 3 5.28 6.65 -12.09
CA LEU A 3 4.94 5.88 -10.90
C LEU A 3 4.84 6.82 -9.70
N SER A 4 3.79 6.66 -8.90
CA SER A 4 3.68 7.28 -7.58
C SER A 4 3.55 6.20 -6.50
N ILE A 5 4.12 6.47 -5.33
CA ILE A 5 4.19 5.56 -4.21
C ILE A 5 3.78 6.29 -2.92
N ASP A 6 2.74 5.79 -2.25
CA ASP A 6 2.46 6.13 -0.86
C ASP A 6 2.99 5.01 0.03
N VAL A 7 3.89 5.39 0.92
CA VAL A 7 4.63 4.45 1.75
C VAL A 7 3.80 4.20 3.00
N GLY A 8 3.60 2.92 3.32
CA GLY A 8 3.04 2.46 4.58
C GLY A 8 3.84 1.25 5.08
N LEU A 9 3.96 1.12 6.41
CA LEU A 9 4.71 -0.01 7.00
C LEU A 9 4.06 -1.37 6.71
N ARG A 10 2.73 -1.42 6.53
CA ARG A 10 1.98 -2.63 6.11
C ARG A 10 1.44 -2.53 4.69
N ASN A 11 1.16 -1.32 4.22
CA ASN A 11 0.45 -1.06 2.98
C ASN A 11 1.35 -0.20 2.10
N LEU A 12 1.80 -0.73 0.97
CA LEU A 12 2.53 0.01 -0.03
C LEU A 12 1.58 0.28 -1.19
N ALA A 13 1.07 1.51 -1.28
CA ALA A 13 0.21 1.87 -2.40
C ALA A 13 1.07 2.34 -3.57
N MET A 14 0.72 1.89 -4.78
CA MET A 14 1.42 2.27 -6.01
C MET A 14 0.43 2.57 -7.12
N CYS A 15 0.73 3.59 -7.92
CA CYS A 15 -0.03 3.91 -9.14
C CYS A 15 0.92 4.26 -10.29
N VAL A 16 0.84 3.52 -11.40
CA VAL A 16 1.56 3.79 -12.64
C VAL A 16 0.55 4.25 -13.70
N ILE A 17 0.79 5.43 -14.26
CA ILE A 17 -0.01 5.97 -15.37
C ILE A 17 0.90 6.30 -16.55
N SER A 18 0.45 5.91 -17.74
CA SER A 18 0.93 6.41 -19.03
C SER A 18 -0.08 7.40 -19.60
N CYS A 19 0.37 8.39 -20.38
CA CYS A 19 -0.53 9.29 -21.10
C CYS A 19 0.04 9.57 -22.49
N LYS A 20 -0.84 9.84 -23.47
CA LYS A 20 -0.43 10.35 -24.78
C LYS A 20 -0.29 11.86 -24.77
N ASP A 21 -1.20 12.56 -24.08
CA ASP A 21 -1.15 13.99 -23.84
C ASP A 21 -1.28 14.28 -22.33
N GLN A 22 -0.32 15.01 -21.76
CA GLN A 22 -0.32 15.37 -20.35
C GLN A 22 -1.43 16.38 -19.98
N ARG A 23 -1.99 17.09 -20.95
CA ARG A 23 -3.06 18.08 -20.73
C ARG A 23 -4.45 17.47 -20.86
N ASP A 24 -4.56 16.26 -21.39
CA ASP A 24 -5.83 15.56 -21.59
C ASP A 24 -5.86 14.23 -20.81
N ILE A 25 -6.55 14.26 -19.68
CA ILE A 25 -6.74 13.10 -18.78
C ILE A 25 -7.49 11.96 -19.48
N SER A 26 -8.27 12.23 -20.53
CA SER A 26 -8.95 11.15 -21.27
C SER A 26 -7.96 10.22 -21.97
N THR A 27 -6.74 10.69 -22.22
CA THR A 27 -5.64 9.90 -22.81
C THR A 27 -4.83 9.13 -21.77
N TYR A 28 -5.13 9.27 -20.48
CA TYR A 28 -4.41 8.60 -19.42
C TYR A 28 -4.83 7.13 -19.39
N SER A 29 -3.86 6.24 -19.18
CA SER A 29 -4.08 4.82 -19.00
C SER A 29 -3.36 4.31 -17.77
N ILE A 30 -4.12 3.73 -16.84
CA ILE A 30 -3.61 3.20 -15.58
C ILE A 30 -3.04 1.82 -15.86
N LYS A 31 -1.73 1.66 -15.69
CA LYS A 31 -0.99 0.41 -15.96
C LYS A 31 -0.86 -0.46 -14.73
N LEU A 32 -0.79 0.16 -13.55
CA LEU A 32 -0.76 -0.53 -12.27
C LEU A 32 -1.44 0.36 -11.24
N TRP A 33 -2.35 -0.18 -10.45
CA TRP A 33 -2.95 0.56 -9.33
C TRP A 33 -3.46 -0.40 -8.26
N ASP A 34 -2.75 -0.44 -7.14
CA ASP A 34 -3.07 -1.32 -6.02
C ASP A 34 -2.38 -0.92 -4.71
N VAL A 35 -2.76 -1.61 -3.63
CA VAL A 35 -2.13 -1.51 -2.31
C VAL A 35 -1.56 -2.86 -1.90
N PHE A 36 -0.24 -2.97 -1.97
CA PHE A 36 0.48 -4.20 -1.67
C PHE A 36 0.71 -4.34 -0.17
N ASN A 37 0.39 -5.52 0.37
CA ASN A 37 0.74 -5.83 1.75
C ASN A 37 2.25 -6.13 1.84
N THR A 38 2.98 -5.37 2.65
CA THR A 38 4.42 -5.57 2.86
C THR A 38 4.68 -6.59 3.96
N LEU A 39 3.96 -6.51 5.09
CA LEU A 39 4.15 -7.39 6.24
C LEU A 39 3.16 -8.55 6.19
N GLU A 40 3.25 -9.39 5.16
CA GLU A 40 2.46 -10.61 5.06
C GLU A 40 2.66 -11.47 6.32
N GLU A 41 1.56 -11.74 7.01
CA GLU A 41 1.53 -12.62 8.17
C GLU A 41 1.07 -14.00 7.70
N GLU A 42 1.71 -15.06 8.19
CA GLU A 42 1.20 -16.41 7.97
C GLU A 42 -0.20 -16.54 8.60
N GLU A 43 -1.23 -16.47 7.76
CA GLU A 43 -2.60 -16.71 8.17
C GLU A 43 -2.90 -18.20 8.13
N TYR A 44 -2.93 -18.82 9.30
CA TYR A 44 -3.38 -20.19 9.44
C TYR A 44 -4.91 -20.23 9.48
N LYS A 45 -5.52 -21.07 8.62
CA LYS A 45 -6.94 -21.41 8.70
C LYS A 45 -7.11 -22.74 9.43
N CYS A 46 -8.13 -22.81 10.27
CA CYS A 46 -8.41 -23.96 11.12
C CYS A 46 -8.89 -25.14 10.27
N GLN A 47 -8.12 -26.24 10.31
CA GLN A 47 -8.39 -27.45 9.53
C GLN A 47 -9.24 -28.48 10.29
N SER A 48 -9.69 -28.17 11.51
CA SER A 48 -10.52 -29.08 12.30
C SER A 48 -11.90 -29.30 11.66
N LYS A 49 -12.43 -30.52 11.78
CA LYS A 49 -13.79 -30.86 11.34
C LYS A 49 -14.83 -30.30 12.31
N MET A 50 -15.85 -29.67 11.77
CA MET A 50 -17.05 -29.23 12.49
C MET A 50 -17.98 -30.42 12.74
N LYS A 51 -18.99 -30.25 13.62
CA LYS A 51 -20.00 -31.28 13.91
C LYS A 51 -20.76 -31.79 12.67
N ASN A 52 -20.89 -30.95 11.65
CA ASN A 52 -21.54 -31.28 10.36
C ASN A 52 -20.57 -31.91 9.34
N GLY A 53 -19.37 -32.32 9.74
CA GLY A 53 -18.37 -32.94 8.88
C GLY A 53 -17.56 -31.98 8.00
N LYS A 54 -17.96 -30.71 7.85
CA LYS A 54 -17.22 -29.71 7.04
C LYS A 54 -15.97 -29.22 7.77
N ILE A 55 -14.95 -28.81 7.00
CA ILE A 55 -13.74 -28.17 7.54
C ILE A 55 -14.09 -26.78 8.07
N CYS A 56 -13.53 -26.41 9.23
CA CYS A 56 -13.86 -25.16 9.92
C CYS A 56 -13.54 -23.89 9.13
N GLY A 57 -12.33 -23.77 8.58
CA GLY A 57 -11.89 -22.62 7.76
C GLY A 57 -11.72 -21.29 8.52
N LYS A 58 -12.10 -21.21 9.80
CA LYS A 58 -11.93 -19.99 10.61
C LYS A 58 -10.44 -19.67 10.81
N ARG A 59 -10.08 -18.38 10.87
CA ARG A 59 -8.72 -17.94 11.22
C ARG A 59 -8.28 -18.53 12.56
N CYS A 60 -7.08 -19.09 12.60
CA CYS A 60 -6.48 -19.62 13.81
C CYS A 60 -6.05 -18.47 14.72
N LEU A 61 -6.37 -18.61 16.01
CA LEU A 61 -6.00 -17.67 17.06
C LEU A 61 -5.03 -18.30 18.05
N PHE A 62 -4.88 -19.63 17.98
CA PHE A 62 -4.09 -20.40 18.92
C PHE A 62 -3.23 -21.43 18.20
N LYS A 63 -2.15 -21.81 18.87
CA LYS A 63 -1.24 -22.88 18.49
C LYS A 63 -0.86 -23.73 19.69
N TYR A 64 -0.58 -25.00 19.46
CA TYR A 64 -0.04 -25.92 20.45
C TYR A 64 0.89 -26.94 19.78
N PRO A 65 1.90 -27.46 20.48
CA PRO A 65 2.79 -28.48 19.90
C PRO A 65 2.00 -29.73 19.55
N LEU A 66 2.28 -30.32 18.39
CA LEU A 66 1.71 -31.62 18.05
C LEU A 66 2.29 -32.66 19.01
N GLN A 67 1.44 -33.26 19.85
CA GLN A 67 1.85 -34.41 20.65
C GLN A 67 1.68 -35.68 19.81
N ASN A 68 2.79 -36.34 19.47
CA ASN A 68 2.72 -37.69 18.88
C ASN A 68 2.37 -38.68 19.98
N GLN A 69 1.21 -39.33 19.89
CA GLN A 69 0.78 -40.38 20.83
C GLN A 69 1.73 -41.60 20.88
N PHE A 70 2.67 -41.69 19.94
CA PHE A 70 3.61 -42.81 19.82
C PHE A 70 5.06 -42.49 20.20
N ASN A 71 5.41 -41.26 20.58
CA ASN A 71 6.76 -40.94 21.03
C ASN A 71 6.76 -39.73 21.96
N GLN A 72 6.87 -39.98 23.27
CA GLN A 72 7.04 -38.93 24.29
C GLN A 72 8.34 -38.13 24.13
N ASN A 73 9.23 -38.57 23.22
CA ASN A 73 10.50 -37.93 22.89
C ASN A 73 10.53 -37.28 21.49
N ALA A 74 9.41 -37.25 20.76
CA ALA A 74 9.39 -36.61 19.44
C ALA A 74 9.35 -35.08 19.58
N GLN A 75 10.53 -34.46 19.57
CA GLN A 75 10.73 -33.03 19.31
C GLN A 75 10.42 -32.66 17.85
N ASP A 76 9.34 -33.17 17.29
CA ASP A 76 8.91 -32.74 15.96
C ASP A 76 8.23 -31.38 16.16
N GLY A 77 9.04 -30.30 16.17
CA GLY A 77 8.71 -28.95 16.62
C GLY A 77 7.62 -28.21 15.83
N ARG A 78 6.70 -28.95 15.20
CA ARG A 78 5.58 -28.42 14.43
C ARG A 78 4.41 -28.11 15.36
N ASN A 79 3.91 -26.89 15.22
CA ASN A 79 2.72 -26.45 15.92
C ASN A 79 1.45 -26.79 15.12
N VAL A 80 0.40 -27.23 15.80
CA VAL A 80 -0.97 -27.28 15.28
C VAL A 80 -1.63 -25.94 15.53
N TYR A 81 -2.26 -25.37 14.50
CA TYR A 81 -2.95 -24.08 14.57
C TYR A 81 -4.47 -24.27 14.59
N THR A 82 -5.16 -23.63 15.52
CA THR A 82 -6.62 -23.77 15.68
C THR A 82 -7.33 -22.44 15.99
N CYS A 83 -8.62 -22.39 15.69
CA CYS A 83 -9.51 -21.33 16.16
C CYS A 83 -9.86 -21.55 17.64
N LYS A 84 -10.44 -20.54 18.31
CA LYS A 84 -10.81 -20.63 19.73
C LYS A 84 -11.66 -21.86 20.08
N VAL A 85 -12.61 -22.20 19.21
CA VAL A 85 -13.58 -23.29 19.43
C VAL A 85 -12.92 -24.67 19.32
N HIS A 86 -11.87 -24.78 18.51
CA HIS A 86 -11.15 -26.04 18.26
C HIS A 86 -9.80 -26.08 18.97
N PHE A 87 -9.56 -25.20 19.93
CA PHE A 87 -8.45 -25.36 20.86
C PHE A 87 -8.75 -26.52 21.83
N PRO A 88 -7.77 -27.40 22.14
CA PRO A 88 -8.00 -28.55 23.02
C PRO A 88 -8.59 -28.14 24.37
N LYS A 89 -9.76 -28.69 24.73
CA LYS A 89 -10.46 -28.31 25.98
C LYS A 89 -9.72 -28.69 27.25
N GLY A 90 -8.87 -29.72 27.21
CA GLY A 90 -8.03 -30.15 28.33
C GLY A 90 -6.73 -29.37 28.49
N MET A 91 -6.46 -28.38 27.63
CA MET A 91 -5.25 -27.56 27.70
C MET A 91 -5.61 -26.15 28.15
N GLU A 92 -4.93 -25.67 29.19
CA GLU A 92 -5.04 -24.27 29.61
C GLU A 92 -4.41 -23.34 28.54
N ILE A 93 -5.13 -22.28 28.16
CA ILE A 93 -4.63 -21.30 27.18
C ILE A 93 -3.61 -20.38 27.84
N LYS A 94 -2.33 -20.57 27.53
CA LYS A 94 -1.23 -19.71 27.97
C LYS A 94 -0.86 -18.68 26.90
N ALA A 95 -0.03 -17.70 27.28
CA ALA A 95 0.37 -16.60 26.39
C ALA A 95 1.14 -17.08 25.14
N ASN A 96 1.91 -18.17 25.26
CA ASN A 96 2.64 -18.82 24.17
C ASN A 96 1.73 -19.61 23.21
N ASN A 97 0.52 -20.01 23.65
CA ASN A 97 -0.48 -20.62 22.78
C ASN A 97 -1.16 -19.61 21.87
N LYS A 98 -1.17 -18.32 22.22
CA LYS A 98 -1.81 -17.31 21.35
C LYS A 98 -0.96 -17.08 20.11
N CYS A 99 -1.57 -17.22 18.93
CA CYS A 99 -0.98 -16.75 17.69
C CYS A 99 -0.95 -15.22 17.74
N LYS A 100 0.17 -14.65 18.18
CA LYS A 100 0.35 -13.19 18.17
C LYS A 100 0.73 -12.76 16.76
N THR A 101 -0.10 -11.90 16.18
CA THR A 101 0.32 -11.05 15.06
C THR A 101 1.36 -10.08 15.59
N LYS A 102 2.56 -10.07 15.01
CA LYS A 102 3.58 -9.09 15.40
C LYS A 102 3.02 -7.70 15.15
N LYS A 103 3.04 -6.85 16.18
CA LYS A 103 2.73 -5.44 15.99
C LYS A 103 3.88 -4.81 15.20
N ILE A 104 3.59 -3.72 14.49
CA ILE A 104 4.62 -2.95 13.76
C ILE A 104 5.79 -2.55 14.68
N ASN A 105 5.49 -2.29 15.96
CA ASN A 105 6.50 -1.94 16.95
C ASN A 105 7.44 -3.09 17.31
N ASP A 106 7.03 -4.34 17.08
CA ASP A 106 7.79 -5.54 17.42
C ASP A 106 8.81 -5.92 16.34
N TYR A 107 8.77 -5.25 15.17
CA TYR A 107 9.76 -5.46 14.11
C TYR A 107 10.99 -4.58 14.33
N LEU A 108 12.17 -5.20 14.20
CA LEU A 108 13.44 -4.48 14.09
C LEU A 108 13.49 -3.74 12.75
N LEU A 109 14.25 -2.64 12.68
CA LEU A 109 14.40 -1.88 11.44
C LEU A 109 14.99 -2.74 10.30
N GLN A 110 15.91 -3.65 10.62
CA GLN A 110 16.47 -4.60 9.65
C GLN A 110 15.41 -5.53 9.07
N ASP A 111 14.41 -5.96 9.85
CA ASP A 111 13.36 -6.87 9.41
C ASP A 111 12.41 -6.13 8.47
N ILE A 112 12.04 -4.90 8.84
CA ILE A 112 11.25 -4.01 7.99
C ILE A 112 11.97 -3.77 6.66
N ALA A 113 13.27 -3.48 6.70
CA ALA A 113 14.07 -3.26 5.50
C ALA A 113 14.08 -4.50 4.59
N LYS A 114 14.41 -5.69 5.11
CA LYS A 114 14.41 -6.94 4.34
C LYS A 114 13.06 -7.20 3.67
N VAL A 115 11.98 -7.05 4.42
CA VAL A 115 10.63 -7.31 3.91
C VAL A 115 10.24 -6.31 2.81
N VAL A 116 10.50 -5.02 3.03
CA VAL A 116 10.18 -3.98 2.05
C VAL A 116 11.03 -4.10 0.79
N LEU A 117 12.33 -4.38 0.93
CA LEU A 117 13.23 -4.62 -0.20
C LEU A 117 12.77 -5.79 -1.06
N LYS A 118 12.44 -6.92 -0.41
CA LYS A 118 11.90 -8.09 -1.11
C LYS A 118 10.59 -7.75 -1.81
N LYS A 119 9.64 -7.08 -1.15
CA LYS A 119 8.35 -6.76 -1.75
C LYS A 119 8.48 -5.84 -2.97
N ILE A 120 9.38 -4.86 -2.92
CA ILE A 120 9.67 -3.99 -4.07
C ILE A 120 10.29 -4.79 -5.23
N GLN A 121 11.20 -5.71 -4.92
CA GLN A 121 11.79 -6.62 -5.92
C GLN A 121 10.72 -7.49 -6.59
N ASP A 122 9.87 -8.15 -5.79
CA ASP A 122 8.78 -9.02 -6.28
C ASP A 122 7.84 -8.22 -7.20
N ILE A 123 7.39 -7.02 -6.78
CA ILE A 123 6.53 -6.15 -7.59
C ILE A 123 7.22 -5.74 -8.91
N TYR A 124 8.51 -5.39 -8.85
CA TYR A 124 9.29 -5.02 -10.02
C TYR A 124 9.37 -6.19 -11.02
N ASP A 125 9.70 -7.39 -10.54
CA ASP A 125 9.90 -8.57 -11.39
C ASP A 125 8.57 -9.01 -12.04
N GLU A 126 7.47 -9.00 -11.28
CA GLU A 126 6.12 -9.30 -11.78
C GLU A 126 5.64 -8.29 -12.83
N ASN A 127 6.11 -7.03 -12.76
CA ASN A 127 5.64 -5.93 -13.61
C ASN A 127 6.76 -5.36 -14.47
N LYS A 128 7.78 -6.16 -14.83
CA LYS A 128 9.02 -5.70 -15.46
C LYS A 128 8.79 -4.88 -16.73
N ASN A 129 7.81 -5.27 -17.56
CA ASN A 129 7.46 -4.54 -18.78
C ASN A 129 6.99 -3.11 -18.48
N ILE A 130 6.09 -2.95 -17.50
CA ILE A 130 5.59 -1.65 -17.06
C ILE A 130 6.72 -0.83 -16.44
N PHE A 131 7.51 -1.44 -15.56
CA PHE A 131 8.59 -0.75 -14.86
C PHE A 131 9.70 -0.28 -15.81
N ASN A 132 9.90 -0.97 -16.92
CA ASN A 132 10.89 -0.58 -17.91
C ASN A 132 10.57 0.76 -18.60
N GLU A 133 9.30 1.14 -18.68
CA GLU A 133 8.81 2.36 -19.33
C GLU A 133 8.62 3.55 -18.36
N ILE A 134 8.95 3.37 -17.08
CA ILE A 134 8.85 4.42 -16.07
C ILE A 134 9.96 5.45 -16.28
N THR A 135 9.57 6.71 -16.47
CA THR A 135 10.49 7.85 -16.65
C THR A 135 10.60 8.72 -15.41
N GLN A 136 9.64 8.61 -14.48
CA GLN A 136 9.63 9.36 -13.24
C GLN A 136 8.94 8.57 -12.12
N ILE A 137 9.52 8.61 -10.93
CA ILE A 137 9.02 7.99 -9.71
C ILE A 137 8.85 9.07 -8.63
N LEU A 138 7.65 9.13 -8.06
CA LEU A 138 7.26 10.06 -7.02
C LEU A 138 6.99 9.28 -5.72
N ILE A 139 7.74 9.56 -4.67
CA ILE A 139 7.56 8.93 -3.36
C ILE A 139 6.99 9.97 -2.39
N GLU A 140 5.93 9.63 -1.64
CA GLU A 140 5.40 10.55 -0.64
C GLU A 140 6.46 10.88 0.44
N LEU A 141 6.69 12.18 0.68
CA LEU A 141 7.59 12.66 1.71
C LEU A 141 6.97 12.48 3.10
N GLN A 142 7.59 11.62 3.90
CA GLN A 142 7.14 11.32 5.26
C GLN A 142 7.57 12.41 6.28
N PRO A 143 6.73 12.73 7.27
CA PRO A 143 7.05 13.73 8.30
C PRO A 143 8.17 13.24 9.23
N LYS A 144 8.94 14.18 9.78
CA LYS A 144 10.08 13.87 10.68
C LYS A 144 9.68 13.10 11.95
N ILE A 145 8.44 13.26 12.40
CA ILE A 145 7.92 12.64 13.63
C ILE A 145 7.84 11.11 13.48
N ASN A 146 7.53 10.62 12.28
CA ASN A 146 7.37 9.18 12.06
C ASN A 146 8.65 8.56 11.51
N GLN A 147 9.60 8.29 12.40
CA GLN A 147 10.95 7.84 12.02
C GLN A 147 10.97 6.48 11.32
N LYS A 148 10.11 5.52 11.72
CA LYS A 148 10.02 4.21 11.05
C LYS A 148 9.50 4.34 9.62
N MET A 149 8.48 5.17 9.41
CA MET A 149 7.96 5.48 8.08
C MET A 149 8.99 6.20 7.21
N LYS A 150 9.69 7.19 7.79
CA LYS A 150 10.76 7.92 7.11
C LYS A 150 11.91 6.99 6.72
N PHE A 151 12.34 6.11 7.63
CA PHE A 151 13.32 5.08 7.31
C PHE A 151 12.86 4.21 6.14
N THR A 152 11.63 3.70 6.20
CA THR A 152 11.04 2.86 5.16
C THR A 152 11.01 3.56 3.80
N SER A 153 10.64 4.84 3.75
CA SER A 153 10.62 5.61 2.50
C SER A 153 12.00 5.77 1.88
N HIS A 154 13.07 5.85 2.69
CA HIS A 154 14.44 5.96 2.19
C HIS A 154 15.00 4.60 1.74
N ILE A 155 14.61 3.50 2.39
CA ILE A 155 14.92 2.15 1.92
C ILE A 155 14.30 1.90 0.54
N ILE A 156 13.02 2.27 0.36
CA ILE A 156 12.34 2.19 -0.94
C ILE A 156 13.07 3.04 -1.98
N TYR A 157 13.43 4.28 -1.64
CA TYR A 157 14.21 5.14 -2.53
C TYR A 157 15.53 4.47 -2.96
N GLY A 158 16.31 3.93 -2.02
CA GLY A 158 17.57 3.26 -2.33
C GLY A 158 17.39 2.05 -3.25
N LYS A 159 16.38 1.21 -3.01
CA LYS A 159 16.09 0.06 -3.87
C LYS A 159 15.66 0.46 -5.27
N LEU A 160 14.89 1.53 -5.40
CA LEU A 160 14.51 2.04 -6.71
C LEU A 160 15.71 2.65 -7.44
N VAL A 161 16.63 3.32 -6.74
CA VAL A 161 17.90 3.77 -7.34
C VAL A 161 18.70 2.58 -7.88
N GLU A 162 18.79 1.49 -7.11
CA GLU A 162 19.45 0.25 -7.56
C GLU A 162 18.78 -0.33 -8.82
N LEU A 163 17.45 -0.49 -8.80
CA LEU A 163 16.68 -1.07 -9.91
C LEU A 163 16.68 -0.19 -11.18
N PHE A 164 16.87 1.12 -11.02
CA PHE A 164 16.85 2.09 -12.12
C PHE A 164 18.21 2.73 -12.39
N TYR A 165 19.30 2.14 -11.90
CA TYR A 165 20.65 2.73 -11.93
C TYR A 165 21.09 3.14 -13.35
N GLU A 166 20.87 2.26 -14.34
CA GLU A 166 21.24 2.50 -15.75
C GLU A 166 20.18 3.28 -16.55
N LYS A 167 19.08 3.72 -15.91
CA LYS A 167 17.95 4.37 -16.57
C LYS A 167 17.97 5.88 -16.31
N LYS A 168 17.44 6.65 -17.26
CA LYS A 168 17.23 8.12 -17.11
C LYS A 168 16.05 8.47 -16.18
N THR A 169 15.53 7.51 -15.43
CA THR A 169 14.35 7.65 -14.59
C THR A 169 14.66 8.57 -13.40
N THR A 170 13.84 9.60 -13.20
CA THR A 170 14.02 10.50 -12.06
C THR A 170 13.24 10.01 -10.85
N ILE A 171 13.86 10.00 -9.67
CA ILE A 171 13.22 9.58 -8.42
C ILE A 171 13.21 10.76 -7.45
N ARG A 172 12.02 11.17 -6.96
CA ARG A 172 11.88 12.35 -6.11
C ARG A 172 10.88 12.13 -4.97
N PHE A 173 11.16 12.75 -3.83
CA PHE A 173 10.18 12.88 -2.77
C PHE A 173 9.23 14.06 -3.05
N VAL A 174 7.92 13.83 -2.86
CA VAL A 174 6.87 14.83 -3.09
C VAL A 174 6.10 15.06 -1.80
N ARG A 175 5.82 16.33 -1.49
CA ARG A 175 5.00 16.68 -0.32
C ARG A 175 3.61 16.07 -0.46
N ALA A 176 3.16 15.37 0.57
CA ALA A 176 1.80 14.81 0.64
C ALA A 176 0.74 15.84 0.24
N ALA A 177 0.85 17.09 0.72
CA ALA A 177 -0.10 18.19 0.45
C ALA A 177 -0.35 18.49 -1.03
N ASN A 178 0.47 18.00 -1.95
CA ASN A 178 0.30 18.21 -3.38
C ASN A 178 -0.76 17.28 -4.01
N LYS A 179 -1.05 16.11 -3.42
CA LYS A 179 -1.96 15.13 -4.05
C LYS A 179 -3.37 15.67 -4.30
N LEU A 180 -3.95 16.39 -3.34
CA LEU A 180 -5.29 16.98 -3.52
C LEU A 180 -5.34 18.19 -4.46
N LYS A 181 -4.20 18.74 -4.89
CA LYS A 181 -4.16 19.94 -5.75
C LYS A 181 -4.47 19.65 -7.22
N ALA A 182 -4.43 18.38 -7.63
CA ALA A 182 -4.84 18.00 -8.98
C ALA A 182 -6.32 18.26 -9.25
N TYR A 183 -7.16 18.26 -8.22
CA TYR A 183 -8.60 18.33 -8.38
C TYR A 183 -9.05 19.68 -8.94
N THR A 184 -9.70 19.63 -10.10
CA THR A 184 -10.24 20.77 -10.84
C THR A 184 -11.77 20.70 -11.00
N GLY A 185 -12.41 19.79 -10.28
CA GLY A 185 -13.86 19.62 -10.31
C GLY A 185 -14.63 20.60 -9.43
N PRO A 186 -15.96 20.47 -9.37
CA PRO A 186 -16.81 21.31 -8.52
C PRO A 186 -16.49 21.13 -7.03
N ILE A 187 -16.84 22.12 -6.20
CA ILE A 187 -16.66 22.02 -4.75
C ILE A 187 -17.47 20.83 -4.22
N ILE A 188 -16.82 19.95 -3.46
CA ILE A 188 -17.47 18.83 -2.77
C ILE A 188 -17.50 19.12 -1.27
N GLU A 189 -18.71 19.21 -0.71
CA GLU A 189 -18.90 19.51 0.71
C GLU A 189 -18.58 18.29 1.59
N CYS A 190 -17.62 18.45 2.51
CA CYS A 190 -17.26 17.42 3.49
C CYS A 190 -17.80 17.77 4.88
N LYS A 191 -18.67 16.92 5.42
CA LYS A 191 -19.27 17.08 6.76
C LYS A 191 -18.38 16.61 7.92
N LEU A 192 -17.24 15.97 7.63
CA LEU A 192 -16.30 15.51 8.66
C LEU A 192 -15.56 16.70 9.30
N ARG A 193 -15.48 16.69 10.65
CA ARG A 193 -14.86 17.77 11.43
C ARG A 193 -13.32 17.72 11.45
N GLY A 194 -12.73 16.52 11.50
CA GLY A 194 -11.28 16.36 11.62
C GLY A 194 -10.53 16.55 10.31
N LEU A 195 -9.50 17.40 10.28
CA LEU A 195 -8.72 17.70 9.06
C LEU A 195 -8.15 16.44 8.39
N TYR A 196 -7.63 15.49 9.18
CA TYR A 196 -7.09 14.24 8.67
C TYR A 196 -8.18 13.35 8.04
N ALA A 197 -9.32 13.19 8.72
CA ALA A 197 -10.44 12.41 8.21
C ALA A 197 -11.05 13.05 6.94
N LYS A 198 -11.21 14.38 6.95
CA LYS A 198 -11.64 15.17 5.79
C LYS A 198 -10.70 14.96 4.60
N ARG A 199 -9.39 14.96 4.82
CA ARG A 199 -8.40 14.73 3.76
C ARG A 199 -8.53 13.35 3.13
N LYS A 200 -8.67 12.29 3.94
CA LYS A 200 -8.89 10.92 3.45
C LYS A 200 -10.17 10.82 2.63
N TRP A 201 -11.23 11.42 3.13
CA TRP A 201 -12.52 11.45 2.44
C TRP A 201 -12.42 12.18 1.10
N LEU A 202 -11.81 13.37 1.06
CA LEU A 202 -11.62 14.13 -0.18
C LEU A 202 -10.78 13.37 -1.21
N SER A 203 -9.76 12.62 -0.78
CA SER A 203 -8.98 11.77 -1.68
C SER A 203 -9.84 10.75 -2.42
N ILE A 204 -10.80 10.15 -1.72
CA ILE A 204 -11.74 9.19 -2.29
C ILE A 204 -12.69 9.87 -3.28
N GLU A 205 -13.32 10.98 -2.87
CA GLU A 205 -14.29 11.68 -3.71
C GLU A 205 -13.65 12.28 -4.96
N TYR A 206 -12.45 12.85 -4.86
CA TYR A 206 -11.74 13.41 -6.00
C TYR A 206 -11.32 12.31 -6.99
N THR A 207 -10.85 11.17 -6.48
CA THR A 207 -10.51 10.01 -7.32
C THR A 207 -11.73 9.51 -8.08
N LYS A 208 -12.87 9.36 -7.37
CA LYS A 208 -14.14 8.97 -7.98
C LYS A 208 -14.53 9.95 -9.09
N TRP A 209 -14.47 11.26 -8.83
CA TRP A 209 -14.79 12.27 -9.83
C TRP A 209 -13.91 12.19 -11.08
N PHE A 210 -12.59 12.00 -10.93
CA PHE A 210 -11.70 11.83 -12.08
C PHE A 210 -12.08 10.61 -12.92
N LEU A 211 -12.27 9.45 -12.29
CA LEU A 211 -12.65 8.22 -12.98
C LEU A 211 -14.00 8.38 -13.70
N GLU A 212 -14.97 9.05 -13.08
CA GLU A 212 -16.30 9.21 -13.65
C GLU A 212 -16.39 10.21 -14.80
N ASN A 213 -15.55 11.26 -14.78
CA ASN A 213 -15.73 12.47 -15.60
C ASN A 213 -14.54 12.86 -16.47
N LYS A 214 -13.35 12.30 -16.25
CA LYS A 214 -12.11 12.74 -16.92
C LYS A 214 -11.35 11.62 -17.60
N PHE A 215 -11.33 10.42 -17.04
CA PHE A 215 -10.82 9.25 -17.75
C PHE A 215 -11.75 8.85 -18.90
N ASN A 216 -11.21 8.19 -19.91
CA ASN A 216 -12.03 7.58 -20.95
C ASN A 216 -12.90 6.44 -20.38
N LYS A 217 -13.85 5.97 -21.20
CA LYS A 217 -14.82 4.96 -20.80
C LYS A 217 -14.18 3.63 -20.38
N ASP A 218 -13.19 3.16 -21.12
CA ASP A 218 -12.55 1.86 -20.85
C ASP A 218 -11.81 1.85 -19.50
N GLU A 219 -11.08 2.94 -19.20
CA GLU A 219 -10.40 3.11 -17.92
C GLU A 219 -11.40 3.25 -16.77
N LYS A 220 -12.50 3.98 -16.97
CA LYS A 220 -13.58 4.09 -15.98
C LYS A 220 -14.18 2.72 -15.66
N ASP A 221 -14.59 1.97 -16.69
CA ASP A 221 -15.27 0.68 -16.55
C ASP A 221 -14.35 -0.35 -15.87
N THR A 222 -13.04 -0.28 -16.14
CA THR A 222 -12.03 -1.13 -15.52
C THR A 222 -11.80 -0.78 -14.04
N TRP A 223 -11.61 0.50 -13.72
CA TRP A 223 -11.02 0.90 -12.45
C TRP A 223 -12.02 1.39 -11.40
N LEU A 224 -13.19 1.91 -11.80
CA LEU A 224 -14.14 2.51 -10.86
C LEU A 224 -14.65 1.49 -9.84
N ASN A 225 -15.12 0.33 -10.30
CA ASN A 225 -15.62 -0.72 -9.40
C ASN A 225 -14.52 -1.33 -8.55
N LYS A 226 -13.31 -1.53 -9.11
CA LYS A 226 -12.15 -2.01 -8.33
C LYS A 226 -11.81 -1.02 -7.22
N PHE A 227 -11.79 0.27 -7.52
CA PHE A 227 -11.53 1.31 -6.53
C PHE A 227 -12.60 1.37 -5.44
N LEU A 228 -13.89 1.42 -5.82
CA LEU A 228 -15.00 1.55 -4.88
C LEU A 228 -15.19 0.33 -3.98
N SER A 229 -14.76 -0.86 -4.41
CA SER A 229 -14.81 -2.10 -3.62
C SER A 229 -13.57 -2.32 -2.74
N HIS A 230 -12.47 -1.60 -2.98
CA HIS A 230 -11.21 -1.81 -2.25
C HIS A 230 -11.31 -1.40 -0.77
N SER A 231 -10.59 -2.08 0.12
CA SER A 231 -10.60 -1.76 1.56
C SER A 231 -9.73 -0.56 1.94
N LYS A 232 -8.80 -0.17 1.06
CA LYS A 232 -7.82 0.91 1.23
C LYS A 232 -7.96 1.98 0.14
N LYS A 233 -9.19 2.45 -0.07
CA LYS A 233 -9.52 3.42 -1.12
C LYS A 233 -8.82 4.76 -0.90
N ASP A 234 -8.59 5.13 0.36
CA ASP A 234 -7.83 6.33 0.71
C ASP A 234 -6.37 6.23 0.22
N ASP A 235 -5.69 5.11 0.50
CA ASP A 235 -4.30 4.89 0.05
C ASP A 235 -4.22 4.79 -1.49
N MET A 236 -5.20 4.12 -2.13
CA MET A 236 -5.32 4.07 -3.59
C MET A 236 -5.55 5.46 -4.20
N GLY A 237 -6.50 6.23 -3.66
CA GLY A 237 -6.83 7.56 -4.17
C GLY A 237 -5.65 8.52 -4.05
N ASP A 238 -4.90 8.43 -2.95
CA ASP A 238 -3.74 9.27 -2.70
C ASP A 238 -2.64 9.07 -3.76
N THR A 239 -2.38 7.84 -4.19
CA THR A 239 -1.41 7.54 -5.26
C THR A 239 -1.93 7.96 -6.64
N LEU A 240 -3.18 7.68 -6.98
CA LEU A 240 -3.75 8.12 -8.27
C LEU A 240 -3.71 9.64 -8.41
N LEU A 241 -4.15 10.37 -7.38
CA LEU A 241 -4.13 11.83 -7.36
C LEU A 241 -2.70 12.38 -7.41
N MET A 242 -1.75 11.73 -6.73
CA MET A 242 -0.33 12.10 -6.83
C MET A 242 0.23 11.90 -8.24
N THR A 243 -0.15 10.81 -8.93
CA THR A 243 0.28 10.54 -10.31
C THR A 243 -0.32 11.56 -11.29
N ILE A 244 -1.63 11.85 -11.18
CA ILE A 244 -2.29 12.89 -11.99
C ILE A 244 -1.60 14.24 -11.78
N ASN A 245 -1.35 14.62 -10.52
CA ASN A 245 -0.67 15.87 -10.20
C ASN A 245 0.77 15.91 -10.74
N GLY A 246 1.45 14.76 -10.79
CA GLY A 246 2.77 14.61 -11.38
C GLY A 246 2.81 14.77 -12.89
N LEU A 247 1.76 14.29 -13.58
CA LEU A 247 1.61 14.37 -15.04
C LEU A 247 1.13 15.75 -15.51
N TYR A 248 0.04 16.24 -14.90
CA TYR A 248 -0.59 17.51 -15.27
C TYR A 248 0.26 18.72 -14.85
N GLY A 249 1.11 18.52 -13.84
CA GLY A 249 1.91 19.56 -13.21
C GLY A 249 1.09 20.36 -12.19
N ILE A 250 1.66 20.57 -11.00
CA ILE A 250 1.19 21.66 -10.13
C ILE A 250 1.47 22.94 -10.91
N ILE A 251 0.46 23.82 -11.09
CA ILE A 251 0.71 25.20 -11.51
C ILE A 251 1.86 25.72 -10.66
N LYS A 252 3.02 26.04 -11.27
CA LYS A 252 4.20 26.53 -10.56
C LYS A 252 3.80 27.81 -9.83
N LYS A 253 3.41 27.70 -8.57
CA LYS A 253 3.09 28.85 -7.71
C LYS A 253 4.30 29.37 -6.96
N GLN A 254 5.50 28.87 -7.26
CA GLN A 254 6.72 29.48 -6.76
C GLN A 254 7.27 30.43 -7.81
N ILE A 255 6.56 31.55 -7.96
CA ILE A 255 7.07 32.73 -8.64
C ILE A 255 8.15 33.39 -7.78
N THR A 256 8.20 33.11 -6.47
CA THR A 256 9.12 33.79 -5.54
C THR A 256 9.85 32.85 -4.57
N ASP A 257 11.12 33.13 -4.28
CA ASP A 257 11.90 32.43 -3.28
C ASP A 257 11.44 32.74 -1.84
N LYS A 258 12.07 32.12 -0.84
CA LYS A 258 11.78 32.34 0.59
C LYS A 258 12.00 33.79 1.06
N ASN A 259 12.64 34.61 0.23
CA ASN A 259 12.94 36.03 0.47
C ASN A 259 12.11 36.95 -0.45
N GLY A 260 11.11 36.43 -1.16
CA GLY A 260 10.24 37.20 -2.06
C GLY A 260 10.84 37.53 -3.43
N ARG A 261 12.00 36.99 -3.80
CA ARG A 261 12.63 37.26 -5.11
C ARG A 261 12.01 36.41 -6.19
N CYS A 262 11.73 37.02 -7.35
CA CYS A 262 11.18 36.29 -8.47
C CYS A 262 12.14 35.16 -8.91
N ILE A 263 11.67 33.91 -8.93
CA ILE A 263 12.43 32.77 -9.45
C ILE A 263 12.25 32.80 -10.96
N LYS A 264 13.33 33.10 -11.69
CA LYS A 264 13.36 33.03 -13.17
C LYS A 264 12.95 31.64 -13.67
#